data_AF-A0A949G935-F1
#
_entry.id   AF-A0A949G935-F1
#
_cell.length_a   1.000
_cell.length_b   1.000
_cell.length_c   1.000
_cell.angle_alpha   90.00
_cell.angle_beta   90.00
_cell.angle_gamma   90.00
#
_symmetry.space_group_name_H-M   'P 1'
#
loop_
_entity.id
_entity.type
_entity.pdbx_description
1 polymer ?
#
loop_
_entity_poly.entity_id
_entity_poly.type
_entity_poly.pdbx_seq_one_letter_code
_entity_poly.pdbx_strand_id
1 'polypeptide(L)'
;MKGFLGEFRSFILKGNAIELAIGVVIGTAFNAVVNSLVKDIILGAIANIGQQPDFSAYAWGAVKWGSFVNNVLNLVIVGFSVFVAIKVVNRLAGTRYGQPAPEEPAKK
;
A
#
# COMPACT_ATOMS: atom_id res chain seq x y z
N MET A 1 33.96 -2.26 28.37
CA MET A 1 33.11 -1.19 27.81
C MET A 1 32.74 -1.62 26.40
N LYS A 2 31.49 -2.02 26.15
CA LYS A 2 31.05 -2.24 24.77
C LYS A 2 30.86 -0.84 24.19
N GLY A 3 31.65 -0.46 23.19
CA GLY A 3 31.48 0.83 22.51
C GLY A 3 30.09 0.92 21.88
N PHE A 4 29.65 2.13 21.53
CA PHE A 4 28.36 2.45 20.92
C PHE A 4 27.89 1.45 19.83
N LEU A 5 28.81 0.94 19.01
CA LEU A 5 28.56 -0.09 17.99
C LEU A 5 28.05 -1.43 18.57
N GLY A 6 28.55 -1.84 19.74
CA GLY A 6 28.12 -3.05 20.44
C GLY A 6 26.72 -2.89 21.06
N GLU A 7 26.40 -1.69 21.57
CA GLU A 7 25.08 -1.36 22.10
C GLU A 7 24.04 -1.25 20.98
N PHE A 8 24.40 -0.62 19.87
CA PHE A 8 23.57 -0.54 18.67
C PHE A 8 23.29 -1.92 18.07
N ARG A 9 24.32 -2.78 17.98
CA ARG A 9 24.12 -4.18 17.57
C ARG A 9 23.18 -4.92 18.53
N SER A 10 23.35 -4.78 19.84
CA SER A 10 22.44 -5.38 20.84
C SER A 10 21.02 -4.80 20.80
N PHE A 11 20.85 -3.55 20.38
CA PHE A 11 19.55 -2.92 20.17
C PHE A 11 18.84 -3.47 18.93
N ILE A 12 19.53 -3.55 17.79
CA ILE A 12 18.96 -4.07 16.54
C ILE A 12 18.71 -5.58 16.65
N LEU A 13 19.58 -6.34 17.32
CA LEU A 13 19.38 -7.78 17.53
C LEU A 13 18.17 -8.11 18.43
N LYS A 14 17.47 -7.13 19.00
CA LYS A 14 16.12 -7.35 19.51
C LYS A 14 15.23 -7.65 18.29
N GLY A 15 14.92 -8.93 18.04
CA GLY A 15 14.23 -9.41 16.83
C GLY A 15 13.03 -8.56 16.38
N ASN A 16 12.27 -8.01 17.32
CA ASN A 16 11.14 -7.10 17.06
C ASN A 16 11.52 -5.84 16.24
N ALA A 17 12.73 -5.29 16.37
CA ALA A 17 13.15 -4.09 15.67
C ALA A 17 13.55 -4.37 14.21
N ILE A 18 14.24 -5.50 13.95
CA ILE A 18 14.63 -5.90 12.59
C ILE A 18 13.39 -6.27 11.77
N GLU A 19 12.49 -7.09 12.32
CA GLU A 19 11.27 -7.51 11.63
C GLU A 19 10.35 -6.32 11.32
N LEU A 20 10.20 -5.39 12.27
CA LEU A 20 9.48 -4.14 12.04
C LEU A 20 10.13 -3.29 10.94
N ALA A 21 11.46 -3.12 10.97
CA ALA A 21 12.17 -2.33 9.97
C ALA A 21 12.01 -2.92 8.57
N ILE A 22 12.15 -4.24 8.43
CA ILE A 22 11.94 -4.94 7.15
C ILE A 22 10.48 -4.77 6.68
N GLY A 23 9.51 -4.94 7.59
CA GLY A 23 8.09 -4.76 7.28
C GLY A 23 7.77 -3.34 6.78
N VAL A 24 8.35 -2.30 7.40
CA VAL A 24 8.19 -0.90 6.97
C VAL A 24 8.83 -0.65 5.61
N VAL A 25 10.05 -1.16 5.38
CA VAL A 25 10.75 -1.00 4.09
C VAL A 25 10.00 -1.69 2.96
N ILE A 26 9.56 -2.94 3.16
CA ILE A 26 8.76 -3.68 2.18
C ILE A 26 7.41 -2.99 1.97
N GLY A 27 6.76 -2.52 3.04
CA GLY A 27 5.48 -1.82 2.97
C GLY A 27 5.56 -0.52 2.16
N THR A 28 6.61 0.28 2.35
CA THR A 28 6.81 1.52 1.60
C THR A 28 7.15 1.26 0.13
N ALA A 29 8.02 0.30 -0.17
CA ALA A 29 8.33 -0.11 -1.54
C ALA A 29 7.11 -0.68 -2.27
N PHE A 30 6.33 -1.55 -1.61
CA PHE A 30 5.10 -2.12 -2.16
C PHE A 30 4.07 -1.02 -2.44
N ASN A 31 3.86 -0.09 -1.51
CA ASN A 31 2.98 1.05 -1.72
C ASN A 31 3.41 1.91 -2.93
N ALA A 32 4.71 2.09 -3.16
CA ALA A 32 5.21 2.80 -4.35
C ALA A 32 4.82 2.08 -5.66
N VAL A 33 4.96 0.75 -5.71
CA VAL A 33 4.55 -0.06 -6.88
C VAL A 33 3.05 0.04 -7.11
N VAL A 34 2.23 -0.07 -6.05
CA VAL A 34 0.78 0.07 -6.14
C VAL A 34 0.39 1.47 -6.63
N ASN A 35 1.02 2.51 -6.09
CA ASN A 35 0.77 3.88 -6.53
C ASN A 35 1.14 4.11 -7.99
N SER A 36 2.20 3.49 -8.51
CA SER A 36 2.56 3.55 -9.93
C SER A 36 1.54 2.82 -10.80
N LEU A 37 1.09 1.62 -10.41
CA LEU A 37 0.00 0.92 -11.10
C LEU A 37 -1.28 1.77 -11.16
N VAL A 38 -1.60 2.47 -10.08
CA VAL A 38 -2.78 3.35 -10.04
C VAL A 38 -2.59 4.58 -10.90
N LYS A 39 -1.55 5.37 -10.65
CA LYS A 39 -1.37 6.70 -11.24
C LYS A 39 -0.92 6.62 -12.70
N ASP A 40 0.02 5.73 -12.98
CA ASP A 40 0.68 5.70 -14.29
C ASP A 40 -0.08 4.79 -15.26
N ILE A 41 -0.67 3.69 -14.77
CA ILE A 41 -1.38 2.74 -15.63
C ILE A 41 -2.89 2.98 -15.61
N ILE A 42 -3.55 2.91 -14.45
CA ILE A 42 -5.03 2.97 -14.39
C ILE A 42 -5.53 4.37 -14.70
N LEU A 43 -5.04 5.40 -13.99
CA LEU A 43 -5.44 6.78 -14.25
C LEU A 43 -4.99 7.25 -15.63
N GLY A 44 -3.79 6.83 -16.08
CA GLY A 44 -3.32 7.08 -17.44
C GLY A 44 -4.24 6.47 -18.50
N ALA A 45 -4.70 5.22 -18.32
CA ALA A 45 -5.65 4.59 -19.21
C ALA A 45 -7.03 5.26 -19.20
N ILE A 46 -7.53 5.65 -18.02
CA ILE A 46 -8.80 6.39 -17.89
C ILE A 46 -8.71 7.76 -18.56
N ALA A 47 -7.59 8.49 -18.39
CA ALA A 47 -7.37 9.79 -19.00
C ALA A 47 -7.34 9.75 -20.54
N ASN A 48 -6.94 8.62 -21.12
CA ASN A 48 -6.99 8.41 -22.57
C ASN A 48 -8.40 8.07 -23.09
N ILE A 49 -9.32 7.66 -22.21
CA ILE A 49 -10.69 7.25 -22.55
C ILE A 49 -11.72 8.34 -22.18
N GLY A 50 -11.41 9.22 -21.22
CA GLY A 50 -12.23 10.35 -20.79
C GLY A 50 -11.41 11.41 -20.03
N GLN A 51 -12.04 12.51 -19.61
CA GLN A 51 -11.36 13.50 -18.76
C GLN A 51 -11.15 12.94 -17.35
N GLN A 52 -10.00 13.28 -16.74
CA GLN A 52 -9.65 12.86 -15.40
C GLN A 52 -10.71 13.36 -14.40
N PRO A 53 -11.31 12.49 -13.55
CA PRO A 53 -12.27 12.93 -12.55
C PRO A 53 -11.54 13.76 -11.49
N ASP A 54 -11.51 15.07 -11.67
CA ASP A 54 -10.92 16.01 -10.73
C ASP A 54 -12.01 16.82 -10.03
N PHE A 55 -12.23 16.50 -8.75
CA PHE A 55 -13.15 17.23 -7.91
C PHE A 55 -12.46 18.37 -7.14
N SER A 56 -11.17 18.66 -7.36
CA SER A 56 -10.40 19.63 -6.58
C SER A 56 -10.96 21.06 -6.63
N ALA A 57 -11.68 21.40 -7.71
CA ALA A 57 -12.32 22.69 -7.91
C ALA A 57 -13.53 22.94 -6.97
N TYR A 58 -14.07 21.88 -6.36
CA TYR A 58 -15.21 22.00 -5.47
C TYR A 58 -14.75 22.39 -4.05
N ALA A 59 -15.06 23.62 -3.68
CA ALA A 59 -14.80 24.15 -2.34
C ALA A 59 -16.00 24.97 -1.85
N TRP A 60 -16.23 24.93 -0.53
CA TRP A 60 -17.15 25.87 0.13
C TRP A 60 -16.33 26.76 1.07
N GLY A 61 -16.03 27.97 0.60
CA GLY A 61 -15.12 28.88 1.31
C GLY A 61 -13.72 28.25 1.47
N ALA A 62 -13.23 28.17 2.70
CA ALA A 62 -11.95 27.53 3.01
C ALA A 62 -12.01 25.99 2.97
N VAL A 63 -13.19 25.39 2.91
CA VAL A 63 -13.37 23.93 2.97
C VAL A 63 -13.26 23.33 1.56
N LYS A 64 -12.09 22.79 1.23
CA LYS A 64 -11.79 22.09 -0.03
C LYS A 64 -12.30 20.65 -0.03
N TRP A 65 -13.62 20.45 0.11
CA TRP A 65 -14.23 19.12 0.18
C TRP A 65 -13.97 18.28 -1.08
N GLY A 66 -13.80 18.92 -2.22
CA GLY A 66 -13.39 18.29 -3.46
C GLY A 66 -12.08 17.51 -3.38
N SER A 67 -11.08 18.05 -2.68
CA SER A 67 -9.80 17.38 -2.44
C SER A 67 -9.97 16.15 -1.54
N PHE A 68 -10.87 16.22 -0.56
CA PHE A 68 -11.19 15.06 0.27
C PHE A 68 -11.83 13.93 -0.55
N VAL A 69 -12.78 14.26 -1.44
CA VAL A 69 -13.40 13.28 -2.35
C VAL A 69 -12.37 12.65 -3.28
N ASN A 70 -11.46 13.45 -3.85
CA ASN A 70 -10.33 12.94 -4.64
C ASN A 70 -9.48 11.92 -3.84
N ASN A 71 -9.19 12.21 -2.57
CA ASN A 71 -8.43 11.30 -1.72
C ASN A 71 -9.18 10.00 -1.38
N VAL A 72 -10.50 10.09 -1.16
CA VAL A 72 -11.35 8.90 -0.93
C VAL A 72 -11.39 8.04 -2.20
N LEU A 73 -11.59 8.65 -3.36
CA LEU A 73 -11.54 7.96 -4.65
C LEU A 73 -10.17 7.30 -4.87
N ASN A 74 -9.07 8.01 -4.59
CA ASN A 74 -7.73 7.44 -4.67
C ASN A 74 -7.56 6.21 -3.75
N LEU A 75 -8.08 6.26 -2.52
CA LEU A 75 -8.04 5.13 -1.60
C LEU A 75 -8.80 3.91 -2.16
N VAL A 76 -9.98 4.12 -2.75
CA VAL A 76 -10.76 3.07 -3.40
C VAL A 76 -10.01 2.48 -4.60
N ILE A 77 -9.41 3.32 -5.44
CA ILE A 77 -8.67 2.86 -6.63
C ILE A 77 -7.41 2.08 -6.21
N VAL A 78 -6.66 2.57 -5.23
CA VAL A 78 -5.48 1.87 -4.66
C VAL A 78 -5.90 0.49 -4.13
N GLY A 79 -6.96 0.42 -3.33
CA GLY A 79 -7.48 -0.85 -2.82
C GLY A 79 -7.89 -1.83 -3.92
N PHE A 80 -8.61 -1.33 -4.95
CA PHE A 80 -8.96 -2.13 -6.12
C PHE A 80 -7.75 -2.59 -6.93
N SER A 81 -6.71 -1.76 -7.02
CA SER A 81 -5.49 -2.08 -7.76
C SER A 81 -4.69 -3.19 -7.08
N VAL A 82 -4.56 -3.14 -5.75
CA VAL A 82 -3.97 -4.23 -4.96
C VAL A 82 -4.75 -5.52 -5.18
N PHE A 83 -6.08 -5.45 -5.16
CA PHE A 83 -6.93 -6.61 -5.42
C PHE A 83 -6.69 -7.23 -6.81
N VAL A 84 -6.63 -6.40 -7.86
CA VAL A 84 -6.33 -6.87 -9.22
C VAL A 84 -4.92 -7.45 -9.31
N ALA A 85 -3.92 -6.79 -8.72
CA ALA A 85 -2.53 -7.26 -8.72
C ALA A 85 -2.42 -8.65 -8.06
N ILE A 86 -3.00 -8.82 -6.86
CA ILE A 86 -3.05 -10.12 -6.17
C ILE A 86 -3.76 -11.16 -7.04
N LYS A 87 -4.88 -10.81 -7.67
CA LYS A 87 -5.64 -11.73 -8.53
C LYS A 87 -4.84 -12.16 -9.77
N VAL A 88 -4.10 -11.26 -10.39
CA VAL A 88 -3.23 -11.57 -11.54
C VAL A 88 -2.09 -12.49 -11.12
N VAL A 89 -1.42 -12.17 -10.01
CA VAL A 89 -0.36 -13.01 -9.46
C VAL A 89 -0.89 -14.40 -9.13
N ASN A 90 -2.03 -14.51 -8.43
CA ASN A 90 -2.63 -15.80 -8.08
C ASN A 90 -3.09 -16.59 -9.31
N ARG A 91 -3.52 -15.90 -10.38
CA ARG A 91 -3.88 -16.54 -11.65
C ARG A 91 -2.67 -17.08 -12.41
N LEU A 92 -1.54 -16.36 -12.38
CA LEU A 92 -0.33 -16.73 -13.13
C LEU A 92 0.57 -17.71 -12.38
N ALA A 93 0.75 -17.49 -11.07
CA ALA A 93 1.64 -18.30 -10.25
C ALA A 93 0.97 -19.60 -9.75
N GLY A 94 -0.36 -19.72 -9.85
CA GLY A 94 -1.09 -20.85 -9.24
C GLY A 94 -0.91 -20.95 -7.72
N THR A 95 -0.38 -19.89 -7.09
CA THR A 95 -0.11 -19.82 -5.66
C THR A 95 -1.22 -19.05 -4.93
N ARG A 96 -1.40 -19.34 -3.64
CA ARG A 96 -2.34 -18.62 -2.74
C ARG A 96 -1.68 -17.40 -2.11
N TYR A 97 -0.95 -16.60 -2.89
CA TYR A 97 -0.25 -15.44 -2.34
C TYR A 97 -1.27 -14.40 -1.86
N GLY A 98 -1.15 -13.96 -0.62
CA GLY A 98 -2.07 -12.99 -0.01
C GLY A 98 -3.46 -13.54 0.36
N GLN A 99 -3.67 -14.87 0.31
CA GLN A 99 -4.83 -15.47 0.96
C GLN A 99 -4.57 -15.43 2.48
N PRO A 100 -5.48 -14.87 3.31
CA PRO A 100 -5.32 -14.94 4.75
C PRO A 100 -5.05 -16.41 5.10
N ALA A 101 -3.97 -16.65 5.85
CA ALA A 101 -3.67 -17.98 6.36
C ALA A 101 -4.97 -18.53 6.97
N PRO A 102 -5.38 -19.78 6.66
CA PRO A 102 -6.55 -20.36 7.30
C PRO A 102 -6.37 -20.11 8.79
N GLU A 103 -7.31 -19.36 9.40
CA GLU A 103 -7.29 -19.15 10.83
C GLU A 103 -7.22 -20.55 11.44
N GLU A 104 -6.03 -20.94 11.92
CA GLU A 104 -5.90 -22.17 12.69
C GLU A 104 -6.93 -21.99 13.79
N PRO A 105 -7.96 -22.86 13.86
CA PRO A 105 -9.03 -22.68 14.81
C PRO A 105 -8.35 -22.58 16.16
N ALA A 106 -8.43 -21.39 16.77
CA ALA A 106 -7.75 -21.09 18.02
C ALA A 106 -8.10 -22.22 18.97
N LYS A 107 -7.11 -23.09 19.22
CA LYS A 107 -7.30 -24.22 20.11
C LYS A 107 -7.65 -23.61 21.46
N LYS A 108 -8.92 -23.76 21.83
CA LYS A 108 -9.45 -23.41 23.15
C LYS A 108 -8.67 -24.11 24.24
#